data_AF-A0A971CGQ0-F1
#
_entry.id   AF-A0A971CGQ0-F1
#
_cell.length_a   1.000
_cell.length_b   1.000
_cell.length_c   1.000
_cell.angle_alpha   90.00
_cell.angle_beta   90.00
_cell.angle_gamma   90.00
#
_symmetry.space_group_name_H-M   'P 1'
#
loop_
_entity.id
_entity.type
_entity.pdbx_description
1 polymer ?
#
loop_
_entity_poly.entity_id
_entity_poly.type
_entity_poly.pdbx_seq_one_letter_code
_entity_poly.pdbx_strand_id
1 'polypeptide(L)'
;MASITTDQVRFNNTFLDESFEHACEIESQLPEYLPDIKQVVRVDARPLITEVKADNGILEAKGRVDIIVLYMPEEGSLQSHHCRIPFSTGLSGKTCPDNARYTGKVRMDSVTCRPLSGRKVELRCVVDMTLQGENAEVAEIVAPTANEIQQLECLNQERIVALCIDRVRDEFSVEEMIELPENSPRMERIVKCDVDAFIGDRRVTGGKAILSGELCVNCLYICDIDSGNMEQFATEIPFNRVVEVNGLQEGDEVGVQLNVMDTAFGILEDTSGEDRILSLKVGVAGQVSAYRNQQVNTVSDAYGKNLHCNIRHQDWAVEQVLGIDGCHVKISESFTPAEPIAGIYSAEAYADVKRVTLEDNKLRFQGDLLVSFLVRKENGDCAGLD
;
A
#
# COMPACT_ATOMS: atom_id res chain seq x y z
N MET A 1 -16.00 9.45 -52.67
CA MET A 1 -15.53 8.65 -51.53
C MET A 1 -16.75 8.27 -50.73
N ALA A 2 -16.98 6.98 -50.48
CA ALA A 2 -17.95 6.58 -49.46
C ALA A 2 -17.31 6.85 -48.08
N SER A 3 -18.05 7.47 -47.16
CA SER A 3 -17.60 7.69 -45.79
C SER A 3 -17.79 6.39 -45.01
N ILE A 4 -16.71 5.79 -44.52
CA ILE A 4 -16.77 4.64 -43.61
C ILE A 4 -17.31 5.12 -42.27
N THR A 5 -18.31 4.40 -41.72
CA THR A 5 -18.80 4.66 -40.35
C THR A 5 -17.76 4.17 -39.36
N THR A 6 -17.42 5.00 -38.39
CA THR A 6 -16.47 4.67 -37.33
C THR A 6 -17.14 4.74 -35.96
N ASP A 7 -16.76 3.85 -35.07
CA ASP A 7 -17.10 3.88 -33.65
C ASP A 7 -15.91 4.43 -32.85
N GLN A 8 -16.18 5.10 -31.73
CA GLN A 8 -15.15 5.57 -30.80
C GLN A 8 -15.06 4.63 -29.61
N VAL A 9 -13.87 4.10 -29.37
CA VAL A 9 -13.58 3.22 -28.24
C VAL A 9 -12.65 3.94 -27.29
N ARG A 10 -13.07 4.08 -26.03
CA ARG A 10 -12.25 4.64 -24.96
C ARG A 10 -11.53 3.52 -24.23
N PHE A 11 -10.23 3.69 -23.99
CA PHE A 11 -9.42 2.70 -23.31
C PHE A 11 -8.38 3.35 -22.38
N ASN A 12 -7.90 2.58 -21.41
CA ASN A 12 -6.85 3.02 -20.50
C ASN A 12 -5.48 2.95 -21.19
N ASN A 13 -4.69 4.01 -21.04
CA ASN A 13 -3.29 4.04 -21.45
C ASN A 13 -2.42 4.40 -20.25
N THR A 14 -1.55 3.47 -19.85
CA THR A 14 -0.48 3.70 -18.88
C THR A 14 0.74 4.22 -19.63
N PHE A 15 0.95 5.53 -19.62
CA PHE A 15 2.04 6.17 -20.37
C PHE A 15 3.30 6.42 -19.51
N LEU A 16 3.19 6.24 -18.19
CA LEU A 16 4.29 6.38 -17.24
C LEU A 16 4.14 5.32 -16.16
N ASP A 17 5.21 4.55 -15.92
CA ASP A 17 5.35 3.63 -14.80
C ASP A 17 6.85 3.52 -14.49
N GLU A 18 7.34 4.37 -13.59
CA GLU A 18 8.77 4.50 -13.32
C GLU A 18 9.06 4.36 -11.83
N SER A 19 10.03 3.49 -11.52
CA SER A 19 10.54 3.26 -10.18
C SER A 19 11.88 3.94 -9.96
N PHE A 20 12.08 4.52 -8.78
CA PHE A 20 13.34 5.13 -8.38
C PHE A 20 13.49 5.15 -6.84
N GLU A 21 14.74 5.19 -6.39
CA GLU A 21 15.06 5.29 -4.97
C GLU A 21 15.16 6.75 -4.53
N HIS A 22 14.82 7.03 -3.29
CA HIS A 22 15.00 8.33 -2.67
C HIS A 22 15.51 8.19 -1.24
N ALA A 23 16.64 8.84 -0.96
CA ALA A 23 17.18 8.92 0.38
C ALA A 23 16.61 10.15 1.11
N CYS A 24 16.21 9.98 2.36
CA CYS A 24 15.82 11.04 3.27
C CYS A 24 16.47 10.85 4.64
N GLU A 25 16.83 11.95 5.30
CA GLU A 25 17.53 11.91 6.58
C GLU A 25 17.04 13.00 7.54
N ILE A 26 17.15 12.74 8.84
CA ILE A 26 16.88 13.72 9.88
C ILE A 26 17.81 13.49 11.08
N GLU A 27 18.13 14.56 11.79
CA GLU A 27 18.61 14.46 13.16
C GLU A 27 17.43 14.68 14.13
N SER A 28 17.08 13.66 14.89
CA SER A 28 15.96 13.70 15.84
C SER A 28 16.45 13.84 17.28
N GLN A 29 15.87 14.80 17.99
CA GLN A 29 16.12 15.08 19.40
C GLN A 29 15.07 14.37 20.26
N LEU A 30 15.51 13.68 21.32
CA LEU A 30 14.62 12.99 22.24
C LEU A 30 13.86 13.99 23.14
N PRO A 31 12.53 13.87 23.26
CA PRO A 31 11.71 14.63 24.22
C PRO A 31 12.23 14.53 25.65
N GLU A 32 12.10 15.59 26.44
CA GLU A 32 12.67 15.68 27.80
C GLU A 32 12.22 14.57 28.77
N TYR A 33 11.01 14.03 28.58
CA TYR A 33 10.47 12.96 29.42
C TYR A 33 11.12 11.59 29.17
N LEU A 34 11.82 11.41 28.04
CA LEU A 34 12.51 10.15 27.71
C LEU A 34 13.92 10.14 28.29
N PRO A 35 14.39 8.99 28.83
CA PRO A 35 15.76 8.85 29.33
C PRO A 35 16.77 8.80 28.19
N ASP A 36 18.05 8.97 28.53
CA ASP A 36 19.15 8.97 27.56
C ASP A 36 19.37 7.58 26.95
N ILE A 37 19.70 7.55 25.66
CA ILE A 37 20.02 6.35 24.88
C ILE A 37 21.37 5.80 25.31
N LYS A 38 21.37 4.56 25.82
CA LYS A 38 22.57 3.76 25.98
C LYS A 38 22.82 2.89 24.75
N GLN A 39 21.78 2.22 24.26
CA GLN A 39 21.87 1.31 23.13
C GLN A 39 20.58 1.32 22.31
N VAL A 40 20.70 1.51 21.00
CA VAL A 40 19.59 1.27 20.06
C VAL A 40 19.43 -0.24 19.89
N VAL A 41 18.21 -0.72 20.10
CA VAL A 41 17.85 -2.13 20.03
C VAL A 41 17.34 -2.48 18.64
N ARG A 42 16.44 -1.65 18.10
CA ARG A 42 15.74 -1.88 16.85
C ARG A 42 15.12 -0.58 16.33
N VAL A 43 14.92 -0.49 15.01
CA VAL A 43 14.25 0.64 14.38
C VAL A 43 13.22 0.15 13.39
N ASP A 44 11.97 0.54 13.60
CA ASP A 44 10.88 0.24 12.69
C ASP A 44 10.58 1.48 11.85
N ALA A 45 10.42 1.31 10.54
CA ALA A 45 10.18 2.40 9.60
C ALA A 45 9.09 2.02 8.59
N ARG A 46 8.08 2.89 8.46
CA ARG A 46 6.95 2.69 7.53
C ARG A 46 6.80 3.93 6.64
N PRO A 47 7.06 3.83 5.33
CA PRO A 47 6.89 4.95 4.42
C PRO A 47 5.44 5.08 3.96
N LEU A 48 5.03 6.31 3.70
CA LEU A 48 3.69 6.65 3.23
C LEU A 48 3.77 7.82 2.25
N ILE A 49 3.11 7.66 1.09
CA ILE A 49 2.83 8.78 0.18
C ILE A 49 1.53 9.46 0.60
N THR A 50 1.60 10.77 0.81
CA THR A 50 0.44 11.60 1.16
C THR A 50 -0.14 12.34 -0.04
N GLU A 51 0.69 12.63 -1.05
CA GLU A 51 0.26 13.37 -2.25
C GLU A 51 1.10 12.96 -3.46
N VAL A 52 0.46 12.87 -4.63
CA VAL A 52 1.14 12.82 -5.93
C VAL A 52 0.50 13.89 -6.82
N LYS A 53 1.33 14.79 -7.34
CA LYS A 53 0.88 15.93 -8.13
C LYS A 53 1.78 16.14 -9.34
N ALA A 54 1.17 16.37 -10.48
CA ALA A 54 1.87 16.86 -11.65
C ALA A 54 1.76 18.39 -11.75
N ASP A 55 2.87 19.06 -12.01
CA ASP A 55 2.92 20.48 -12.35
C ASP A 55 4.05 20.76 -13.33
N ASN A 56 3.76 21.42 -14.45
CA ASN A 56 4.75 21.88 -15.44
C ASN A 56 5.79 20.81 -15.88
N GLY A 57 5.36 19.56 -16.07
CA GLY A 57 6.23 18.44 -16.48
C GLY A 57 7.09 17.84 -15.37
N ILE A 58 6.79 18.19 -14.12
CA ILE A 58 7.33 17.57 -12.92
C ILE A 58 6.21 16.76 -12.26
N LEU A 59 6.43 15.46 -12.08
CA LEU A 59 5.56 14.62 -11.28
C LEU A 59 6.15 14.47 -9.88
N GLU A 60 5.62 15.24 -8.93
CA GLU A 60 6.07 15.29 -7.53
C GLU A 60 5.25 14.34 -6.66
N ALA A 61 5.92 13.57 -5.82
CA ALA A 61 5.36 12.78 -4.74
C ALA A 61 5.87 13.31 -3.39
N LYS A 62 4.92 13.55 -2.48
CA LYS A 62 5.18 13.93 -1.09
C LYS A 62 4.73 12.83 -0.16
N GLY A 63 5.47 12.69 0.92
CA GLY A 63 5.17 11.69 1.93
C GLY A 63 6.03 11.84 3.16
N ARG A 64 6.02 10.79 3.97
CA ARG A 64 6.85 10.70 5.17
C ARG A 64 7.23 9.25 5.44
N VAL A 65 8.29 9.07 6.21
CA VAL A 65 8.61 7.81 6.88
C VAL A 65 8.27 7.98 8.36
N ASP A 66 7.32 7.19 8.84
CA ASP A 66 6.98 7.07 10.26
C ASP A 66 7.97 6.07 10.91
N ILE A 67 8.69 6.50 11.95
CA ILE A 67 9.80 5.75 12.56
C ILE A 67 9.59 5.58 14.06
N ILE A 68 9.84 4.37 14.55
CA ILE A 68 9.92 4.03 15.98
C ILE A 68 11.34 3.55 16.28
N VAL A 69 12.09 4.31 17.07
CA VAL A 69 13.40 3.90 17.57
C VAL A 69 13.20 3.23 18.93
N LEU A 70 13.42 1.91 18.99
CA LEU A 70 13.43 1.14 20.22
C LEU A 70 14.84 1.12 20.81
N TYR A 71 14.98 1.52 22.07
CA TYR A 71 16.29 1.65 22.70
C TYR A 71 16.26 1.35 24.20
N MET A 72 17.41 0.94 24.74
CA MET A 72 17.64 0.78 26.17
C MET A 72 18.34 2.02 26.75
N PRO A 73 17.88 2.54 27.90
CA PRO A 73 18.63 3.49 28.71
C PRO A 73 19.71 2.80 29.56
N GLU A 74 20.48 3.57 30.34
CA GLU A 74 21.45 3.00 31.30
C GLU A 74 20.75 2.22 32.42
N GLU A 75 19.62 2.75 32.91
CA GLU A 75 18.78 2.14 33.93
C GLU A 75 17.32 2.20 33.50
N GLY A 76 16.58 1.12 33.73
CA GLY A 76 15.16 1.00 33.43
C GLY A 76 14.85 0.07 32.26
N SER A 77 13.64 0.23 31.72
CA SER A 77 13.07 -0.64 30.70
C SER A 77 13.13 -0.04 29.30
N LEU A 78 12.85 -0.87 28.28
CA LEU A 78 12.85 -0.52 26.86
C LEU A 78 12.01 0.75 26.59
N GLN A 79 12.57 1.68 25.83
CA GLN A 79 11.92 2.94 25.46
C GLN A 79 11.63 2.99 23.97
N SER A 80 10.65 3.79 23.59
CA SER A 80 10.30 4.08 22.20
C SER A 80 10.36 5.59 21.94
N HIS A 81 11.10 5.98 20.91
CA HIS A 81 11.14 7.34 20.41
C HIS A 81 10.51 7.40 19.02
N HIS A 82 9.39 8.10 18.90
CA HIS A 82 8.63 8.24 17.67
C HIS A 82 9.07 9.50 16.91
N CYS A 83 9.33 9.37 15.62
CA CYS A 83 9.71 10.51 14.77
C CYS A 83 9.28 10.30 13.31
N ARG A 84 9.35 11.37 12.53
CA ARG A 84 8.90 11.41 11.14
C ARG A 84 9.94 12.08 10.26
N ILE A 85 10.28 11.46 9.14
CA ILE A 85 11.11 12.06 8.09
C ILE A 85 10.21 12.41 6.90
N PRO A 86 9.87 13.69 6.68
CA PRO A 86 9.14 14.07 5.47
C PRO A 86 10.06 13.92 4.25
N PHE A 87 9.47 13.54 3.11
CA PHE A 87 10.16 13.53 1.83
C PHE A 87 9.32 14.21 0.75
N SER A 88 10.01 14.81 -0.23
CA SER A 88 9.41 15.39 -1.44
C SER A 88 10.38 15.13 -2.59
N THR A 89 9.94 14.37 -3.57
CA THR A 89 10.77 14.02 -4.71
C THR A 89 9.89 13.66 -5.91
N GLY A 90 10.47 13.47 -7.07
CA GLY A 90 9.67 13.26 -8.25
C GLY A 90 10.48 13.10 -9.52
N LEU A 91 9.76 12.92 -10.60
CA LEU A 91 10.31 12.75 -11.93
C LEU A 91 10.21 14.08 -12.69
N SER A 92 11.35 14.57 -13.19
CA SER A 92 11.41 15.78 -14.01
C SER A 92 11.43 15.44 -15.50
N GLY A 93 10.96 16.37 -16.33
CA GLY A 93 11.00 16.22 -17.79
C GLY A 93 10.00 15.19 -18.31
N LYS A 94 8.93 14.93 -17.56
CA LYS A 94 7.85 14.03 -17.96
C LYS A 94 6.78 14.80 -18.69
N THR A 95 6.13 14.16 -19.64
CA THR A 95 4.88 14.68 -20.20
C THR A 95 3.79 14.36 -19.18
N CYS A 96 3.21 15.41 -18.61
CA CYS A 96 2.13 15.26 -17.65
C CYS A 96 0.85 15.90 -18.21
N PRO A 97 0.01 15.18 -18.96
CA PRO A 97 -1.26 15.69 -19.44
C PRO A 97 -2.19 16.10 -18.29
N ASP A 98 -2.94 17.20 -18.45
CA ASP A 98 -3.90 17.68 -17.44
C ASP A 98 -5.06 16.71 -17.21
N ASN A 99 -5.39 15.89 -18.20
CA ASN A 99 -6.46 14.89 -18.15
C ASN A 99 -5.95 13.51 -17.69
N ALA A 100 -4.71 13.41 -17.23
CA ALA A 100 -4.14 12.19 -16.70
C ALA A 100 -4.32 12.11 -15.18
N ARG A 101 -4.28 10.88 -14.69
CA ARG A 101 -4.29 10.52 -13.27
C ARG A 101 -2.91 10.05 -12.88
N TYR A 102 -2.44 10.51 -11.74
CA TYR A 102 -1.14 10.11 -11.22
C TYR A 102 -1.29 9.43 -9.87
N THR A 103 -0.53 8.36 -9.68
CA THR A 103 -0.53 7.58 -8.45
C THR A 103 0.90 7.21 -8.08
N GLY A 104 1.10 6.87 -6.81
CA GLY A 104 2.40 6.50 -6.30
C GLY A 104 2.29 5.34 -5.34
N LYS A 105 3.26 4.43 -5.42
CA LYS A 105 3.52 3.39 -4.42
C LYS A 105 4.87 3.68 -3.79
N VAL A 106 5.00 3.40 -2.50
CA VAL A 106 6.27 3.50 -1.78
C VAL A 106 6.50 2.25 -0.95
N ARG A 107 7.74 1.79 -0.92
CA ARG A 107 8.22 0.76 0.00
C ARG A 107 9.51 1.19 0.66
N MET A 108 9.80 0.55 1.79
CA MET A 108 11.03 0.80 2.52
C MET A 108 12.14 -0.06 1.90
N ASP A 109 13.28 0.55 1.56
CA ASP A 109 14.48 -0.19 1.16
C ASP A 109 15.37 -0.43 2.39
N SER A 110 15.75 0.66 3.07
CA SER A 110 16.64 0.56 4.24
C SER A 110 16.43 1.69 5.23
N VAL A 111 16.61 1.38 6.52
CA VAL A 111 16.63 2.36 7.62
C VAL A 111 17.87 2.16 8.46
N THR A 112 18.54 3.26 8.80
CA THR A 112 19.69 3.25 9.72
C THR A 112 19.50 4.31 10.78
N CYS A 113 19.89 3.96 12.01
CA CYS A 113 19.88 4.88 13.16
C CYS A 113 21.25 4.89 13.81
N ARG A 114 21.78 6.10 13.96
CA ARG A 114 23.06 6.34 14.61
C ARG A 114 22.87 7.31 15.78
N PRO A 115 23.11 6.87 17.03
CA PRO A 115 23.19 7.79 18.16
C PRO A 115 24.30 8.82 17.94
N LEU A 116 23.96 10.10 17.99
CA LEU A 116 24.90 11.23 17.96
C LEU A 116 25.28 11.65 19.39
N SER A 117 24.34 11.52 20.32
CA SER A 117 24.53 11.68 21.76
C SER A 117 23.51 10.80 22.50
N GLY A 118 23.53 10.81 23.84
CA GLY A 118 22.48 10.16 24.64
C GLY A 118 21.07 10.72 24.38
N ARG A 119 20.92 11.88 23.74
CA ARG A 119 19.60 12.49 23.49
C ARG A 119 19.30 12.79 22.04
N LYS A 120 20.17 12.38 21.12
CA LYS A 120 20.05 12.75 19.71
C LYS A 120 20.46 11.59 18.82
N VAL A 121 19.64 11.31 17.81
CA VAL A 121 19.90 10.27 16.81
C VAL A 121 19.90 10.87 15.41
N GLU A 122 20.75 10.36 14.55
CA GLU A 122 20.70 10.54 13.11
C GLU A 122 19.96 9.35 12.51
N LEU A 123 18.94 9.62 11.69
CA LEU A 123 18.16 8.62 10.98
C LEU A 123 18.33 8.84 9.49
N ARG A 124 18.64 7.77 8.76
CA ARG A 124 18.73 7.79 7.29
C ARG A 124 17.90 6.65 6.74
N CYS A 125 17.03 7.00 5.81
CA CYS A 125 16.08 6.10 5.17
C CYS A 125 16.29 6.15 3.66
N VAL A 126 16.17 5.00 3.00
CA VAL A 126 16.01 4.91 1.55
C VAL A 126 14.65 4.30 1.27
N VAL A 127 13.85 4.98 0.45
CA VAL A 127 12.54 4.50 0.01
C VAL A 127 12.55 4.25 -1.49
N ASP A 128 11.89 3.18 -1.91
CA ASP A 128 11.66 2.91 -3.31
C ASP A 128 10.25 3.35 -3.67
N MET A 129 10.16 4.26 -4.63
CA MET A 129 8.90 4.77 -5.12
C MET A 129 8.67 4.32 -6.55
N THR A 130 7.41 4.05 -6.87
CA THR A 130 6.94 3.86 -8.24
C THR A 130 5.84 4.86 -8.51
N LEU A 131 6.06 5.75 -9.48
CA LEU A 131 5.07 6.74 -9.90
C LEU A 131 4.48 6.32 -11.25
N GLN A 132 3.16 6.31 -11.30
CA GLN A 132 2.39 5.88 -12.44
C GLN A 132 1.51 7.02 -12.96
N GLY A 133 1.46 7.19 -14.28
CA GLY A 133 0.61 8.14 -14.99
C GLY A 133 -0.27 7.42 -16.01
N GLU A 134 -1.58 7.63 -15.91
CA GLU A 134 -2.58 6.98 -16.75
C GLU A 134 -3.58 8.00 -17.30
N ASN A 135 -4.01 7.82 -18.53
CA ASN A 135 -5.10 8.60 -19.11
C ASN A 135 -6.05 7.71 -19.92
N ALA A 136 -7.20 8.29 -20.28
CA ALA A 136 -8.10 7.66 -21.23
C ALA A 136 -7.76 8.15 -22.64
N GLU A 137 -7.49 7.22 -23.54
CA GLU A 137 -7.34 7.49 -24.97
C GLU A 137 -8.60 7.07 -25.74
N VAL A 138 -8.74 7.59 -26.96
CA VAL A 138 -9.85 7.29 -27.86
C VAL A 138 -9.30 6.75 -29.17
N ALA A 139 -9.69 5.52 -29.51
CA ALA A 139 -9.45 4.94 -30.82
C ALA A 139 -10.70 5.07 -31.69
N GLU A 140 -10.53 5.53 -32.92
CA GLU A 140 -11.57 5.44 -33.96
C GLU A 140 -11.41 4.12 -34.71
N ILE A 141 -12.44 3.26 -34.61
CA ILE A 141 -12.45 1.94 -35.23
C ILE A 141 -13.56 1.84 -36.28
N VAL A 142 -13.38 1.00 -37.29
CA VAL A 142 -14.41 0.77 -38.31
C VAL A 142 -15.62 0.07 -37.68
N ALA A 143 -16.81 0.64 -37.86
CA ALA A 143 -18.05 0.06 -37.34
C ALA A 143 -18.41 -1.24 -38.11
N PRO A 144 -18.89 -2.30 -37.44
CA PRO A 144 -19.24 -3.57 -38.08
C PRO A 144 -20.30 -3.45 -39.19
N THR A 145 -21.14 -2.41 -39.12
CA THR A 145 -22.20 -2.12 -40.10
C THR A 145 -21.68 -1.57 -41.43
N ALA A 146 -20.37 -1.31 -41.56
CA ALA A 146 -19.75 -0.89 -42.82
C ALA A 146 -19.90 -1.94 -43.95
N ASN A 147 -20.10 -3.22 -43.60
CA ASN A 147 -20.20 -4.34 -44.55
C ASN A 147 -21.37 -4.20 -45.53
N GLU A 148 -22.56 -3.85 -45.03
CA GLU A 148 -23.78 -3.88 -45.85
C GLU A 148 -23.94 -2.64 -46.75
N ILE A 149 -23.37 -1.51 -46.34
CA ILE A 149 -23.58 -0.22 -47.01
C ILE A 149 -22.55 0.00 -48.15
N GLN A 150 -21.39 -0.67 -48.12
CA GLN A 150 -20.23 -0.26 -48.93
C GLN A 150 -19.65 -1.33 -49.87
N GLN A 151 -20.30 -2.49 -50.03
CA GLN A 151 -19.78 -3.62 -50.82
C GLN A 151 -18.39 -4.10 -50.36
N LEU A 152 -18.08 -3.86 -49.08
CA LEU A 152 -16.89 -4.32 -48.38
C LEU A 152 -17.24 -5.59 -47.61
N GLU A 153 -16.35 -6.57 -47.67
CA GLU A 153 -16.36 -7.74 -46.81
C GLU A 153 -15.24 -7.58 -45.79
N CYS A 154 -15.59 -7.44 -44.51
CA CYS A 154 -14.62 -7.27 -43.43
C CYS A 154 -14.46 -8.56 -42.62
N LEU A 155 -13.21 -8.87 -42.27
CA LEU A 155 -12.87 -9.87 -41.27
C LEU A 155 -12.91 -9.23 -39.89
N ASN A 156 -14.00 -9.48 -39.16
CA ASN A 156 -14.21 -8.95 -37.82
C ASN A 156 -13.48 -9.79 -36.76
N GLN A 157 -12.98 -9.13 -35.73
CA GLN A 157 -12.31 -9.74 -34.59
C GLN A 157 -12.79 -9.11 -33.28
N GLU A 158 -13.24 -9.94 -32.35
CA GLU A 158 -13.59 -9.53 -30.98
C GLU A 158 -12.31 -9.31 -30.16
N ARG A 159 -12.25 -8.19 -29.45
CA ARG A 159 -11.18 -7.82 -28.53
C ARG A 159 -11.78 -7.36 -27.21
N ILE A 160 -11.05 -7.53 -26.13
CA ILE A 160 -11.41 -7.00 -24.81
C ILE A 160 -10.44 -5.88 -24.50
N VAL A 161 -10.98 -4.73 -24.11
CA VAL A 161 -10.21 -3.53 -23.84
C VAL A 161 -10.66 -2.93 -22.51
N ALA A 162 -9.71 -2.66 -21.63
CA ALA A 162 -9.94 -2.07 -20.32
C ALA A 162 -10.09 -0.54 -20.42
N LEU A 163 -11.03 0.00 -19.64
CA LEU A 163 -11.16 1.42 -19.36
C LEU A 163 -11.09 1.62 -17.86
N CYS A 164 -10.16 2.45 -17.38
CA CYS A 164 -10.19 2.94 -16.01
C CYS A 164 -11.32 3.96 -15.88
N ILE A 165 -12.36 3.57 -15.16
CA ILE A 165 -13.58 4.34 -14.91
C ILE A 165 -13.26 5.55 -14.04
N ASP A 166 -12.72 5.29 -12.84
CA ASP A 166 -12.31 6.34 -11.90
C ASP A 166 -11.31 5.79 -10.88
N ARG A 167 -10.57 6.68 -10.21
CA ARG A 167 -9.74 6.38 -9.04
C ARG A 167 -10.11 7.34 -7.92
N VAL A 168 -10.60 6.80 -6.81
CA VAL A 168 -11.13 7.57 -5.68
C VAL A 168 -10.28 7.30 -4.45
N ARG A 169 -9.91 8.37 -3.74
CA ARG A 169 -9.31 8.30 -2.42
C ARG A 169 -10.42 8.50 -1.38
N ASP A 170 -10.65 7.49 -0.54
CA ASP A 170 -11.54 7.55 0.63
C ASP A 170 -10.69 7.54 1.89
N GLU A 171 -10.90 8.50 2.79
CA GLU A 171 -10.21 8.55 4.08
C GLU A 171 -11.22 8.42 5.22
N PHE A 172 -10.89 7.60 6.22
CA PHE A 172 -11.72 7.39 7.39
C PHE A 172 -10.86 7.12 8.63
N SER A 173 -11.47 7.18 9.81
CA SER A 173 -10.84 6.80 11.06
C SER A 173 -11.63 5.72 11.78
N VAL A 174 -10.92 4.79 12.39
CA VAL A 174 -11.45 3.78 13.30
C VAL A 174 -11.03 4.16 14.72
N GLU A 175 -12.00 4.26 15.62
CA GLU A 175 -11.78 4.57 17.04
C GLU A 175 -12.37 3.42 17.86
N GLU A 176 -11.55 2.79 18.69
CA GLU A 176 -11.94 1.64 19.50
C GLU A 176 -11.32 1.66 20.89
N MET A 177 -11.94 0.91 21.81
CA MET A 177 -11.45 0.63 23.15
C MET A 177 -11.38 -0.88 23.33
N ILE A 178 -10.17 -1.42 23.47
CA ILE A 178 -9.93 -2.85 23.46
C ILE A 178 -9.45 -3.27 24.84
N GLU A 179 -10.24 -4.09 25.52
CA GLU A 179 -9.84 -4.70 26.78
C GLU A 179 -8.81 -5.80 26.53
N LEU A 180 -7.79 -5.88 27.38
CA LEU A 180 -6.77 -6.92 27.29
C LEU A 180 -7.38 -8.33 27.44
N PRO A 181 -6.81 -9.35 26.78
CA PRO A 181 -7.22 -10.73 26.96
C PRO A 181 -7.28 -11.16 28.44
N GLU A 182 -8.13 -12.13 28.73
CA GLU A 182 -8.24 -12.69 30.08
C GLU A 182 -6.87 -13.25 30.53
N ASN A 183 -6.41 -12.86 31.73
CA ASN A 183 -5.10 -13.16 32.32
C ASN A 183 -3.89 -12.36 31.78
N SER A 184 -4.05 -11.49 30.78
CA SER A 184 -3.00 -10.53 30.44
C SER A 184 -2.83 -9.52 31.57
N PRO A 185 -1.58 -9.23 32.01
CA PRO A 185 -1.32 -8.24 33.05
C PRO A 185 -1.68 -6.84 32.55
N ARG A 186 -1.80 -5.88 33.49
CA ARG A 186 -2.09 -4.47 33.15
C ARG A 186 -1.00 -3.84 32.27
N MET A 187 -1.35 -2.78 31.56
CA MET A 187 -0.43 -1.95 30.80
C MET A 187 0.06 -0.79 31.66
N GLU A 188 1.34 -0.76 32.03
CA GLU A 188 1.93 0.44 32.64
C GLU A 188 2.42 1.43 31.58
N ARG A 189 2.89 0.91 30.42
CA ARG A 189 3.33 1.74 29.29
C ARG A 189 3.26 0.99 27.97
N ILE A 190 2.74 1.65 26.94
CA ILE A 190 2.82 1.16 25.55
C ILE A 190 4.24 1.35 25.05
N VAL A 191 4.86 0.28 24.55
CA VAL A 191 6.17 0.36 23.87
C VAL A 191 5.95 0.71 22.41
N LYS A 192 5.12 -0.06 21.71
CA LYS A 192 4.71 0.24 20.33
C LYS A 192 3.41 -0.47 19.97
N CYS A 193 2.75 0.06 18.96
CA CYS A 193 1.64 -0.59 18.29
C CYS A 193 1.90 -0.63 16.78
N ASP A 194 1.89 -1.83 16.22
CA ASP A 194 1.92 -2.07 14.79
C ASP A 194 0.49 -2.22 14.28
N VAL A 195 0.13 -1.47 13.24
CA VAL A 195 -1.21 -1.51 12.65
C VAL A 195 -1.10 -1.72 11.16
N ASP A 196 -1.73 -2.78 10.67
CA ASP A 196 -1.84 -3.09 9.25
C ASP A 196 -3.32 -3.14 8.85
N ALA A 197 -3.63 -2.69 7.64
CA ALA A 197 -4.99 -2.64 7.12
C ALA A 197 -5.14 -3.59 5.93
N PHE A 198 -6.08 -4.52 6.02
CA PHE A 198 -6.32 -5.54 5.00
C PHE A 198 -7.72 -5.37 4.40
N ILE A 199 -7.80 -5.53 3.08
CA ILE A 199 -9.08 -5.60 2.37
C ILE A 199 -9.52 -7.07 2.35
N GLY A 200 -10.75 -7.33 2.79
CA GLY A 200 -11.40 -8.64 2.75
C GLY A 200 -12.24 -8.78 1.48
N ASP A 201 -13.54 -8.57 1.59
CA ASP A 201 -14.48 -8.64 0.46
C ASP A 201 -14.77 -7.26 -0.13
N ARG A 202 -15.04 -7.24 -1.44
CA ARG A 202 -15.40 -6.04 -2.19
C ARG A 202 -16.47 -6.37 -3.22
N ARG A 203 -17.51 -5.54 -3.29
CA ARG A 203 -18.65 -5.76 -4.19
C ARG A 203 -19.07 -4.46 -4.85
N VAL A 204 -19.51 -4.55 -6.09
CA VAL A 204 -20.14 -3.44 -6.80
C VAL A 204 -21.65 -3.63 -6.75
N THR A 205 -22.38 -2.63 -6.27
CA THR A 205 -23.85 -2.67 -6.22
C THR A 205 -24.41 -1.26 -6.33
N GLY A 206 -25.38 -1.05 -7.23
CA GLY A 206 -26.05 0.25 -7.37
C GLY A 206 -25.10 1.43 -7.66
N GLY A 207 -24.01 1.19 -8.39
CA GLY A 207 -23.00 2.20 -8.74
C GLY A 207 -22.05 2.58 -7.59
N LYS A 208 -22.00 1.80 -6.51
CA LYS A 208 -21.08 1.99 -5.38
C LYS A 208 -20.20 0.77 -5.17
N ALA A 209 -18.98 1.01 -4.67
CA ALA A 209 -18.09 -0.03 -4.18
C ALA A 209 -18.32 -0.24 -2.68
N ILE A 210 -18.79 -1.43 -2.30
CA ILE A 210 -18.97 -1.85 -0.91
C ILE A 210 -17.72 -2.65 -0.53
N LEU A 211 -16.99 -2.15 0.46
CA LEU A 211 -15.69 -2.68 0.90
C LEU A 211 -15.81 -3.16 2.34
N SER A 212 -15.26 -4.32 2.63
CA SER A 212 -15.09 -4.84 3.98
C SER A 212 -13.62 -5.19 4.18
N GLY A 213 -13.11 -4.94 5.38
CA GLY A 213 -11.72 -5.20 5.71
C GLY A 213 -11.52 -5.19 7.22
N GLU A 214 -10.27 -5.27 7.64
CA GLU A 214 -9.89 -5.30 9.04
C GLU A 214 -8.58 -4.57 9.28
N LEU A 215 -8.46 -3.99 10.47
CA LEU A 215 -7.20 -3.54 11.02
C LEU A 215 -6.64 -4.64 11.93
N CYS A 216 -5.43 -5.10 11.65
CA CYS A 216 -4.70 -5.97 12.57
C CYS A 216 -3.81 -5.08 13.43
N VAL A 217 -4.08 -5.06 14.74
CA VAL A 217 -3.32 -4.27 15.72
C VAL A 217 -2.53 -5.21 16.60
N ASN A 218 -1.20 -5.05 16.63
CA ASN A 218 -0.29 -5.74 17.52
C ASN A 218 0.31 -4.73 18.50
N CYS A 219 0.01 -4.86 19.79
CA CYS A 219 0.50 -3.97 20.84
C CYS A 219 1.53 -4.68 21.70
N LEU A 220 2.74 -4.12 21.77
CA LEU A 220 3.78 -4.49 22.72
C LEU A 220 3.78 -3.46 23.86
N TYR A 221 3.69 -3.93 25.10
CA TYR A 221 3.60 -3.07 26.28
C TYR A 221 4.43 -3.61 27.44
N ILE A 222 4.80 -2.71 28.34
CA ILE A 222 5.42 -3.04 29.62
C ILE A 222 4.33 -3.24 30.65
N CYS A 223 4.35 -4.40 31.30
CA CYS A 223 3.41 -4.76 32.36
C CYS A 223 3.93 -4.48 33.77
N ASP A 224 5.23 -4.29 33.91
CA ASP A 224 5.91 -3.88 35.14
C ASP A 224 7.20 -3.11 34.76
N ILE A 225 7.20 -1.80 35.02
CA ILE A 225 8.31 -0.89 34.68
C ILE A 225 9.59 -1.23 35.44
N ASP A 226 9.48 -1.70 36.68
CA ASP A 226 10.64 -1.96 37.55
C ASP A 226 11.39 -3.22 37.10
N SER A 227 10.66 -4.28 36.75
CA SER A 227 11.28 -5.50 36.20
C SER A 227 11.56 -5.41 34.70
N GLY A 228 10.93 -4.47 33.99
CA GLY A 228 11.00 -4.36 32.54
C GLY A 228 10.30 -5.51 31.80
N ASN A 229 9.42 -6.25 32.50
CA ASN A 229 8.64 -7.30 31.88
C ASN A 229 7.68 -6.72 30.84
N MET A 230 7.61 -7.40 29.70
CA MET A 230 6.79 -7.00 28.57
C MET A 230 5.88 -8.14 28.14
N GLU A 231 4.72 -7.77 27.62
CA GLU A 231 3.73 -8.67 27.05
C GLU A 231 3.25 -8.10 25.72
N GLN A 232 2.71 -8.99 24.88
CA GLN A 232 2.14 -8.65 23.60
C GLN A 232 0.71 -9.15 23.52
N PHE A 233 -0.17 -8.36 22.89
CA PHE A 233 -1.46 -8.87 22.42
C PHE A 233 -1.75 -8.39 21.00
N ALA A 234 -2.56 -9.18 20.31
CA ALA A 234 -3.00 -8.93 18.94
C ALA A 234 -4.53 -8.90 18.91
N THR A 235 -5.09 -8.05 18.04
CA THR A 235 -6.54 -7.94 17.85
C THR A 235 -6.87 -7.48 16.43
N GLU A 236 -8.04 -7.87 15.96
CA GLU A 236 -8.55 -7.56 14.62
C GLU A 236 -9.80 -6.68 14.77
N ILE A 237 -9.82 -5.55 14.07
CA ILE A 237 -10.91 -4.58 14.12
C ILE A 237 -11.54 -4.48 12.74
N PRO A 238 -12.73 -5.07 12.52
CA PRO A 238 -13.37 -5.06 11.23
C PRO A 238 -13.91 -3.66 10.91
N PHE A 239 -13.85 -3.26 9.64
CA PHE A 239 -14.46 -2.04 9.13
C PHE A 239 -15.24 -2.31 7.84
N ASN A 240 -16.22 -1.46 7.57
CA ASN A 240 -16.99 -1.50 6.33
C ASN A 240 -17.08 -0.08 5.75
N ARG A 241 -16.89 0.04 4.43
CA ARG A 241 -16.92 1.31 3.70
C ARG A 241 -17.79 1.19 2.45
N VAL A 242 -18.50 2.25 2.14
CA VAL A 242 -19.20 2.41 0.86
C VAL A 242 -18.56 3.59 0.16
N VAL A 243 -17.87 3.32 -0.94
CA VAL A 243 -17.17 4.34 -1.73
C VAL A 243 -17.96 4.61 -3.00
N GLU A 244 -18.28 5.87 -3.23
CA GLU A 244 -18.95 6.31 -4.45
C GLU A 244 -17.91 6.50 -5.55
N VAL A 245 -18.10 5.81 -6.66
CA VAL A 245 -17.18 5.81 -7.80
C VAL A 245 -17.96 6.21 -9.04
N ASN A 246 -17.58 7.32 -9.66
CA ASN A 246 -18.37 7.90 -10.75
C ASN A 246 -18.38 6.98 -11.97
N GLY A 247 -19.58 6.61 -12.44
CA GLY A 247 -19.74 5.77 -13.63
C GLY A 247 -19.50 4.28 -13.42
N LEU A 248 -19.34 3.83 -12.17
CA LEU A 248 -19.22 2.43 -11.79
C LEU A 248 -20.52 1.66 -12.09
N GLN A 249 -20.40 0.45 -12.62
CA GLN A 249 -21.51 -0.44 -12.97
C GLN A 249 -21.26 -1.86 -12.46
N GLU A 250 -22.33 -2.63 -12.27
CA GLU A 250 -22.21 -4.05 -11.91
C GLU A 250 -21.43 -4.81 -12.99
N GLY A 251 -20.46 -5.62 -12.57
CA GLY A 251 -19.52 -6.32 -13.46
C GLY A 251 -18.20 -5.59 -13.70
N ASP A 252 -18.06 -4.34 -13.24
CA ASP A 252 -16.75 -3.66 -13.23
C ASP A 252 -15.82 -4.25 -12.17
N GLU A 253 -14.53 -4.25 -12.46
CA GLU A 253 -13.46 -4.70 -11.56
C GLU A 253 -13.01 -3.56 -10.65
N VAL A 254 -12.91 -3.81 -9.35
CA VAL A 254 -12.50 -2.80 -8.36
C VAL A 254 -11.26 -3.27 -7.61
N GLY A 255 -10.20 -2.47 -7.62
CA GLY A 255 -9.02 -2.65 -6.77
C GLY A 255 -9.02 -1.69 -5.59
N VAL A 256 -8.49 -2.13 -4.45
CA VAL A 256 -8.35 -1.28 -3.25
C VAL A 256 -6.94 -1.45 -2.68
N GLN A 257 -6.26 -0.33 -2.45
CA GLN A 257 -5.03 -0.28 -1.66
C GLN A 257 -5.32 0.49 -0.38
N LEU A 258 -4.99 -0.08 0.78
CA LEU A 258 -5.20 0.56 2.07
C LEU A 258 -3.86 1.00 2.62
N ASN A 259 -3.80 2.21 3.14
CA ASN A 259 -2.65 2.74 3.86
C ASN A 259 -3.07 3.21 5.24
N VAL A 260 -2.35 2.76 6.27
CA VAL A 260 -2.48 3.31 7.61
C VAL A 260 -1.82 4.69 7.64
N MET A 261 -2.54 5.68 8.14
CA MET A 261 -2.15 7.08 8.16
C MET A 261 -1.63 7.46 9.55
N ASP A 262 -2.31 8.37 10.24
CA ASP A 262 -1.98 8.73 11.61
C ASP A 262 -2.63 7.77 12.62
N THR A 263 -1.84 7.33 13.59
CA THR A 263 -2.28 6.46 14.69
C THR A 263 -2.06 7.14 16.04
N ALA A 264 -3.01 6.98 16.96
CA ALA A 264 -2.89 7.41 18.34
C ALA A 264 -3.35 6.29 19.28
N PHE A 265 -2.63 6.11 20.38
CA PHE A 265 -2.89 5.07 21.37
C PHE A 265 -2.87 5.65 22.78
N GLY A 266 -3.67 5.08 23.67
CA GLY A 266 -3.74 5.46 25.07
C GLY A 266 -4.13 4.28 25.94
N ILE A 267 -3.82 4.39 27.23
CA ILE A 267 -4.17 3.42 28.26
C ILE A 267 -5.32 4.00 29.08
N LEU A 268 -6.34 3.19 29.33
CA LEU A 268 -7.48 3.52 30.18
C LEU A 268 -7.70 2.41 31.22
N GLU A 269 -8.29 2.79 32.35
CA GLU A 269 -8.73 1.86 33.40
C GLU A 269 -9.96 1.06 32.94
N ASP A 270 -10.00 -0.22 33.30
CA ASP A 270 -11.17 -1.07 33.17
C ASP A 270 -12.19 -0.85 34.31
N THR A 271 -13.27 -1.62 34.32
CA THR A 271 -14.32 -1.50 35.35
C THR A 271 -13.85 -1.84 36.78
N SER A 272 -12.69 -2.49 36.92
CA SER A 272 -12.05 -2.79 38.21
C SER A 272 -11.07 -1.71 38.67
N GLY A 273 -10.78 -0.72 37.82
CA GLY A 273 -9.81 0.35 38.09
C GLY A 273 -8.37 -0.03 37.73
N GLU A 274 -8.15 -1.10 36.95
CA GLU A 274 -6.84 -1.51 36.48
C GLU A 274 -6.62 -1.05 35.02
N ASP A 275 -5.39 -0.61 34.70
CA ASP A 275 -5.00 -0.12 33.37
C ASP A 275 -4.99 -1.25 32.30
N ARG A 276 -6.18 -1.65 31.83
CA ARG A 276 -6.39 -2.84 30.98
C ARG A 276 -7.17 -2.55 29.69
N ILE A 277 -7.38 -1.28 29.33
CA ILE A 277 -8.03 -0.90 28.08
C ILE A 277 -7.04 -0.13 27.19
N LEU A 278 -6.81 -0.63 25.98
CA LEU A 278 -6.13 0.08 24.90
C LEU A 278 -7.15 0.94 24.16
N SER A 279 -7.09 2.24 24.32
CA SER A 279 -7.81 3.18 23.45
C SER A 279 -6.97 3.47 22.22
N LEU A 280 -7.58 3.40 21.03
CA LEU A 280 -6.90 3.67 19.78
C LEU A 280 -7.74 4.53 18.84
N LYS A 281 -7.03 5.31 18.03
CA LYS A 281 -7.56 6.01 16.85
C LYS A 281 -6.62 5.80 15.69
N VAL A 282 -7.12 5.17 14.62
CA VAL A 282 -6.35 4.83 13.43
C VAL A 282 -6.98 5.50 12.22
N GLY A 283 -6.25 6.40 11.56
CA GLY A 283 -6.60 6.91 10.24
C GLY A 283 -6.22 5.93 9.14
N VAL A 284 -7.10 5.74 8.16
CA VAL A 284 -6.91 4.85 7.02
C VAL A 284 -7.24 5.60 5.74
N ALA A 285 -6.39 5.48 4.73
CA ALA A 285 -6.67 5.96 3.38
C ALA A 285 -6.79 4.78 2.42
N GLY A 286 -7.97 4.62 1.82
CA GLY A 286 -8.23 3.66 0.76
C GLY A 286 -8.12 4.31 -0.62
N GLN A 287 -7.27 3.76 -1.48
CA GLN A 287 -7.22 4.11 -2.89
C GLN A 287 -7.99 3.07 -3.70
N VAL A 288 -9.19 3.44 -4.15
CA VAL A 288 -10.10 2.60 -4.92
C VAL A 288 -9.90 2.89 -6.40
N SER A 289 -9.65 1.86 -7.20
CA SER A 289 -9.51 1.97 -8.66
C SER A 289 -10.52 1.08 -9.35
N ALA A 290 -11.33 1.62 -10.26
CA ALA A 290 -12.36 0.87 -10.97
C ALA A 290 -12.07 0.76 -12.47
N TYR A 291 -12.29 -0.43 -13.02
CA TYR A 291 -12.03 -0.75 -14.42
C TYR A 291 -13.19 -1.49 -15.06
N ARG A 292 -13.42 -1.21 -16.34
CA ARG A 292 -14.39 -1.93 -17.16
C ARG A 292 -13.69 -2.59 -18.34
N ASN A 293 -13.84 -3.91 -18.45
CA ASN A 293 -13.52 -4.63 -19.66
C ASN A 293 -14.67 -4.47 -20.67
N GLN A 294 -14.37 -3.86 -21.81
CA GLN A 294 -15.32 -3.65 -22.90
C GLN A 294 -15.03 -4.64 -24.02
N GLN A 295 -16.07 -5.30 -24.53
CA GLN A 295 -15.98 -6.07 -25.76
C GLN A 295 -16.06 -5.11 -26.95
N VAL A 296 -15.03 -5.16 -27.79
CA VAL A 296 -14.83 -4.27 -28.94
C VAL A 296 -14.70 -5.11 -30.19
N ASN A 297 -15.49 -4.79 -31.21
CA ASN A 297 -15.41 -5.43 -32.52
C ASN A 297 -14.48 -4.63 -33.42
N THR A 298 -13.36 -5.21 -33.81
CA THR A 298 -12.37 -4.58 -34.69
C THR A 298 -12.39 -5.23 -36.07
N VAL A 299 -11.91 -4.53 -37.10
CA VAL A 299 -11.73 -5.08 -38.44
C VAL A 299 -10.24 -5.32 -38.66
N SER A 300 -9.84 -6.58 -38.83
CA SER A 300 -8.44 -6.93 -39.09
C SER A 300 -8.06 -6.87 -40.56
N ASP A 301 -9.02 -7.12 -41.44
CA ASP A 301 -8.84 -7.07 -42.89
C ASP A 301 -10.18 -6.76 -43.58
N ALA A 302 -10.12 -6.22 -44.79
CA ALA A 302 -11.31 -5.94 -45.59
C ALA A 302 -11.02 -6.07 -47.09
N TYR A 303 -12.00 -6.50 -47.89
CA TYR A 303 -11.87 -6.47 -49.34
C TYR A 303 -13.16 -6.02 -50.04
N GLY A 304 -13.01 -5.36 -51.18
CA GLY A 304 -14.14 -4.93 -52.01
C GLY A 304 -14.55 -6.02 -53.00
N LYS A 305 -15.83 -6.38 -53.05
CA LYS A 305 -16.33 -7.38 -54.01
C LYS A 305 -16.24 -6.91 -55.47
N ASN A 306 -16.24 -5.60 -55.72
CA ASN A 306 -16.06 -4.97 -57.05
C ASN A 306 -15.43 -3.56 -56.95
N LEU A 307 -14.63 -3.32 -55.91
CA LEU A 307 -14.04 -2.02 -55.61
C LEU A 307 -12.53 -2.16 -55.41
N HIS A 308 -11.78 -1.14 -55.80
CA HIS A 308 -10.38 -1.00 -55.40
C HIS A 308 -10.33 -0.34 -54.02
N CYS A 309 -9.80 -1.07 -53.03
CA CYS A 309 -9.72 -0.63 -51.64
C CYS A 309 -8.28 -0.26 -51.30
N ASN A 310 -8.09 0.89 -50.66
CA ASN A 310 -6.83 1.24 -50.02
C ASN A 310 -7.04 1.19 -48.51
N ILE A 311 -6.39 0.23 -47.85
CA ILE A 311 -6.57 -0.06 -46.44
C ILE A 311 -5.39 0.54 -45.69
N ARG A 312 -5.69 1.23 -44.59
CA ARG A 312 -4.68 1.71 -43.65
C ARG A 312 -4.90 1.01 -42.32
N HIS A 313 -3.84 0.39 -41.83
CA HIS A 313 -3.84 -0.22 -40.51
C HIS A 313 -3.29 0.78 -39.49
N GLN A 314 -3.84 0.74 -38.29
CA GLN A 314 -3.32 1.46 -37.14
C GLN A 314 -3.40 0.52 -35.93
N ASP A 315 -2.25 0.33 -35.29
CA ASP A 315 -2.14 -0.51 -34.11
C ASP A 315 -2.28 0.35 -32.84
N TRP A 316 -2.89 -0.25 -31.82
CA TRP A 316 -3.09 0.38 -30.51
C TRP A 316 -2.60 -0.59 -29.44
N ALA A 317 -1.77 -0.09 -28.52
CA ALA A 317 -1.42 -0.81 -27.31
C ALA A 317 -2.57 -0.63 -26.32
N VAL A 318 -3.24 -1.73 -25.97
CA VAL A 318 -4.40 -1.72 -25.08
C VAL A 318 -4.19 -2.67 -23.92
N GLU A 319 -4.76 -2.32 -22.78
CA GLU A 319 -4.76 -3.16 -21.60
C GLU A 319 -6.06 -3.98 -21.51
N GLN A 320 -5.99 -5.13 -20.85
CA GLN A 320 -7.15 -5.89 -20.40
C GLN A 320 -6.96 -6.20 -18.92
N VAL A 321 -8.00 -5.96 -18.11
CA VAL A 321 -7.96 -6.38 -16.71
C VAL A 321 -8.29 -7.86 -16.65
N LEU A 322 -7.31 -8.70 -16.30
CA LEU A 322 -7.54 -10.14 -16.15
C LEU A 322 -8.17 -10.48 -14.79
N GLY A 323 -7.94 -9.61 -13.82
CA GLY A 323 -8.42 -9.68 -12.45
C GLY A 323 -7.66 -8.67 -11.62
N ILE A 324 -8.29 -8.18 -10.56
CA ILE A 324 -7.60 -7.53 -9.46
C ILE A 324 -7.80 -8.47 -8.31
N ASP A 325 -6.81 -8.78 -7.49
CA ASP A 325 -7.04 -9.70 -6.36
C ASP A 325 -6.26 -9.21 -5.15
N GLY A 326 -6.92 -9.28 -3.99
CA GLY A 326 -6.23 -9.34 -2.71
C GLY A 326 -6.02 -10.80 -2.39
N CYS A 327 -4.77 -11.23 -2.18
CA CYS A 327 -4.50 -12.60 -1.78
C CYS A 327 -3.79 -12.62 -0.43
N HIS A 328 -4.29 -13.47 0.48
CA HIS A 328 -3.58 -13.81 1.70
C HIS A 328 -2.67 -14.99 1.39
N VAL A 329 -1.36 -14.74 1.41
CA VAL A 329 -0.36 -15.80 1.27
C VAL A 329 0.19 -16.11 2.65
N LYS A 330 -0.02 -17.34 3.12
CA LYS A 330 0.63 -17.81 4.34
C LYS A 330 1.97 -18.43 3.98
N ILE A 331 3.04 -17.82 4.47
CA ILE A 331 4.39 -18.38 4.46
C ILE A 331 4.65 -18.97 5.85
N SER A 332 5.31 -20.12 5.91
CA SER A 332 5.68 -20.74 7.18
C SER A 332 7.08 -21.30 7.06
N GLU A 333 7.98 -20.69 7.81
CA GLU A 333 9.39 -21.04 7.87
C GLU A 333 9.80 -21.19 9.34
N SER A 334 10.87 -21.94 9.59
CA SER A 334 11.44 -22.11 10.92
C SER A 334 12.91 -21.70 10.90
N PHE A 335 13.31 -20.85 11.83
CA PHE A 335 14.69 -20.44 12.02
C PHE A 335 15.16 -20.86 13.42
N THR A 336 16.47 -21.08 13.57
CA THR A 336 17.11 -21.25 14.88
C THR A 336 18.02 -20.05 15.09
N PRO A 337 17.85 -19.28 16.16
CA PRO A 337 18.69 -18.11 16.40
C PRO A 337 20.14 -18.55 16.62
N ALA A 338 21.09 -17.75 16.12
CA ALA A 338 22.53 -18.04 16.23
C ALA A 338 23.02 -18.00 17.69
N GLU A 339 22.38 -17.19 18.53
CA GLU A 339 22.60 -17.12 19.97
C GLU A 339 21.36 -17.63 20.72
N PRO A 340 21.54 -18.28 21.90
CA PRO A 340 20.41 -18.63 22.76
C PRO A 340 19.58 -17.41 23.15
N ILE A 341 18.26 -17.51 23.00
CA ILE A 341 17.30 -16.50 23.45
C ILE A 341 16.38 -17.11 24.51
N ALA A 342 16.00 -16.29 25.50
CA ALA A 342 15.07 -16.67 26.55
C ALA A 342 13.60 -16.46 26.14
N GLY A 343 13.33 -15.69 25.09
CA GLY A 343 11.97 -15.47 24.58
C GLY A 343 11.92 -14.45 23.45
N ILE A 344 10.76 -14.38 22.79
CA ILE A 344 10.45 -13.42 21.73
C ILE A 344 9.40 -12.46 22.27
N TYR A 345 9.66 -11.15 22.18
CA TYR A 345 8.71 -10.10 22.53
C TYR A 345 7.84 -9.69 21.36
N SER A 346 8.44 -9.55 20.17
CA SER A 346 7.70 -9.26 18.94
C SER A 346 8.41 -9.86 17.74
N ALA A 347 7.64 -10.14 16.69
CA ALA A 347 8.13 -10.52 15.37
C ALA A 347 7.37 -9.68 14.35
N GLU A 348 8.09 -9.01 13.45
CA GLU A 348 7.50 -8.39 12.28
C GLU A 348 8.12 -8.99 11.03
N ALA A 349 7.30 -9.12 10.00
CA ALA A 349 7.73 -9.59 8.71
C ALA A 349 7.29 -8.61 7.63
N TYR A 350 8.20 -8.32 6.71
CA TYR A 350 7.94 -7.52 5.53
C TYR A 350 8.22 -8.36 4.28
N ALA A 351 7.23 -8.47 3.40
CA ALA A 351 7.39 -9.14 2.12
C ALA A 351 7.91 -8.14 1.08
N ASP A 352 9.18 -8.29 0.69
CA ASP A 352 9.77 -7.55 -0.40
C ASP A 352 9.55 -8.28 -1.73
N VAL A 353 8.44 -7.97 -2.41
CA VAL A 353 8.11 -8.54 -3.72
C VAL A 353 8.93 -7.87 -4.81
N LYS A 354 10.03 -8.52 -5.22
CA LYS A 354 10.95 -8.04 -6.26
C LYS A 354 10.46 -8.24 -7.69
N ARG A 355 9.63 -9.26 -7.91
CA ARG A 355 9.12 -9.60 -9.25
C ARG A 355 7.75 -10.25 -9.17
N VAL A 356 6.86 -9.82 -10.07
CA VAL A 356 5.59 -10.48 -10.33
C VAL A 356 5.57 -10.92 -11.79
N THR A 357 5.23 -12.18 -12.03
CA THR A 357 5.09 -12.74 -13.39
C THR A 357 3.74 -13.40 -13.54
N LEU A 358 3.16 -13.32 -14.74
CA LEU A 358 1.94 -14.02 -15.10
C LEU A 358 2.30 -15.19 -16.02
N GLU A 359 2.09 -16.42 -15.53
CA GLU A 359 2.31 -17.65 -16.29
C GLU A 359 1.06 -18.53 -16.16
N ASP A 360 0.50 -19.01 -17.28
CA ASP A 360 -0.70 -19.87 -17.30
C ASP A 360 -1.87 -19.32 -16.45
N ASN A 361 -2.14 -18.02 -16.54
CA ASN A 361 -3.15 -17.29 -15.75
C ASN A 361 -2.93 -17.37 -14.22
N LYS A 362 -1.69 -17.59 -13.76
CA LYS A 362 -1.32 -17.53 -12.35
C LYS A 362 -0.28 -16.45 -12.13
N LEU A 363 -0.52 -15.61 -11.13
CA LEU A 363 0.47 -14.67 -10.64
C LEU A 363 1.50 -15.42 -9.78
N ARG A 364 2.77 -15.32 -10.16
CA ARG A 364 3.91 -15.78 -9.37
C ARG A 364 4.63 -14.57 -8.80
N PHE A 365 4.71 -14.53 -7.48
CA PHE A 365 5.45 -13.54 -6.72
C PHE A 365 6.83 -14.14 -6.37
N GLN A 366 7.88 -13.39 -6.64
CA GLN A 366 9.24 -13.72 -6.25
C GLN A 366 9.83 -12.53 -5.50
N GLY A 367 10.42 -12.80 -4.36
CA GLY A 367 10.87 -11.78 -3.43
C GLY A 367 11.50 -12.38 -2.19
N ASP A 368 11.80 -11.53 -1.23
CA ASP A 368 12.36 -11.91 0.06
C ASP A 368 11.33 -11.64 1.16
N LEU A 369 11.29 -12.51 2.16
CA LEU A 369 10.56 -12.25 3.40
C LEU A 369 11.58 -11.81 4.44
N LEU A 370 11.62 -10.52 4.75
CA LEU A 370 12.48 -9.95 5.76
C LEU A 370 11.76 -10.07 7.11
N VAL A 371 12.38 -10.70 8.10
CA VAL A 371 11.74 -10.94 9.40
C VAL A 371 12.63 -10.42 10.50
N SER A 372 12.13 -9.48 11.30
CA SER A 372 12.87 -8.91 12.42
C SER A 372 12.19 -9.25 13.73
N PHE A 373 12.97 -9.70 14.70
CA PHE A 373 12.55 -10.10 16.03
C PHE A 373 13.05 -9.12 17.07
N LEU A 374 12.19 -8.82 18.04
CA LEU A 374 12.60 -8.26 19.32
C LEU A 374 12.64 -9.42 20.32
N VAL A 375 13.80 -9.68 20.91
CA VAL A 375 14.01 -10.86 21.77
C VAL A 375 14.52 -10.49 23.15
N ARG A 376 14.27 -11.38 24.11
CA ARG A 376 14.96 -11.40 25.41
C ARG A 376 16.11 -12.40 25.34
N LYS A 377 17.34 -11.95 25.62
CA LYS A 377 18.51 -12.82 25.78
C LYS A 377 18.49 -13.54 27.13
N GLU A 378 19.27 -14.61 27.29
CA GLU A 378 19.37 -15.35 28.56
C GLU A 378 19.86 -14.51 29.74
N ASN A 379 20.66 -13.47 29.48
CA ASN A 379 21.11 -12.53 30.49
C ASN A 379 20.05 -11.46 30.87
N GLY A 380 18.87 -11.50 30.24
CA GLY A 380 17.76 -10.56 30.46
C GLY A 380 17.73 -9.38 29.49
N ASP A 381 18.78 -9.16 28.70
CA ASP A 381 18.87 -8.00 27.80
C ASP A 381 17.88 -8.10 26.64
N CYS A 382 17.42 -6.94 26.17
CA CYS A 382 16.60 -6.82 24.97
C CYS A 382 17.48 -6.62 23.73
N ALA A 383 17.21 -7.34 22.65
CA ALA A 383 17.96 -7.25 21.40
C ALA A 383 17.05 -7.35 20.17
N GLY A 384 17.41 -6.63 19.10
CA GLY A 384 16.88 -6.86 17.75
C GLY A 384 17.68 -7.97 17.05
N LEU A 385 17.00 -8.82 16.29
CA LEU A 385 17.59 -9.84 15.41
C LEU A 385 16.85 -9.81 14.06
N ASP A 386 17.59 -9.68 12.96
CA ASP A 386 17.05 -9.67 11.59
C ASP A 386 17.35 -10.98 10.83
#